data_AF-A0A939E093-F1
#
_entry.id   AF-A0A939E093-F1
#
_cell.length_a   1.000
_cell.length_b   1.000
_cell.length_c   1.000
_cell.angle_alpha   90.00
_cell.angle_beta   90.00
_cell.angle_gamma   90.00
#
_symmetry.space_group_name_H-M   'P 1'
#
loop_
_entity.id
_entity.type
_entity.pdbx_description
1 polymer ?
#
loop_
_entity_poly.entity_id
_entity_poly.type
_entity_poly.pdbx_seq_one_letter_code
_entity_poly.pdbx_strand_id
1 'polypeptide(L)'
;MSNYADDPRFPGPDPYAPLKDLPSFPLESTDLDNGGTFDEKFLGGNDVSPQLSWSDLPEGTKSIAITCFDPDAPTGSGFWHWAACNIPADITELKQGAGDDTMGGIDGVTVLKGDGGKRGYYGPQPPAGHGPHRYLFAVHAVDVEKLDIPEDATPTVLGFNLYFHSIGRSILWGWHENR
;
A
#
# COMPACT_ATOMS: atom_id res chain seq x y z
N MET A 1 -12.74 -3.94 -17.22
CA MET A 1 -11.80 -4.67 -16.33
C MET A 1 -12.41 -4.64 -14.95
N SER A 2 -12.40 -5.76 -14.24
CA SER A 2 -12.86 -5.82 -12.85
C SER A 2 -11.95 -4.97 -11.96
N ASN A 3 -12.55 -4.20 -11.06
CA ASN A 3 -11.85 -3.50 -9.99
C ASN A 3 -11.58 -4.48 -8.84
N TYR A 4 -10.59 -4.20 -7.96
CA TYR A 4 -10.32 -5.00 -6.76
C TYR A 4 -11.56 -5.21 -5.88
N ALA A 5 -12.51 -4.26 -5.92
CA ALA A 5 -13.75 -4.28 -5.16
C ALA A 5 -14.79 -5.30 -5.65
N ASP A 6 -14.84 -5.55 -6.97
CA ASP A 6 -15.94 -6.30 -7.61
C ASP A 6 -15.46 -7.51 -8.41
N ASP A 7 -14.18 -7.88 -8.27
CA ASP A 7 -13.62 -9.02 -8.97
C ASP A 7 -14.13 -10.34 -8.36
N PRO A 8 -14.79 -11.21 -9.14
CA PRO A 8 -15.48 -12.39 -8.61
C PRO A 8 -14.54 -13.45 -8.01
N ARG A 9 -13.22 -13.33 -8.21
CA ARG A 9 -12.23 -14.19 -7.55
C ARG A 9 -12.13 -13.92 -6.05
N PHE A 10 -12.51 -12.73 -5.59
CA PHE A 10 -12.34 -12.28 -4.21
C PHE A 10 -13.70 -11.87 -3.63
N PRO A 11 -14.44 -12.80 -2.98
CA PRO A 11 -15.82 -12.55 -2.53
C PRO A 11 -15.94 -11.63 -1.30
N GLY A 12 -14.90 -10.85 -0.96
CA GLY A 12 -14.90 -9.91 0.17
C GLY A 12 -15.37 -8.51 -0.22
N PRO A 13 -15.92 -7.71 0.72
CA PRO A 13 -16.32 -6.34 0.44
C PRO A 13 -15.12 -5.48 0.02
N ASP A 14 -15.40 -4.35 -0.61
CA ASP A 14 -14.42 -3.27 -0.79
C ASP A 14 -13.95 -2.75 0.58
N PRO A 15 -12.66 -2.90 0.95
CA PRO A 15 -12.15 -2.42 2.23
C PRO A 15 -12.09 -0.88 2.33
N TYR A 16 -12.17 -0.16 1.21
CA TYR A 16 -12.15 1.30 1.16
C TYR A 16 -13.55 1.94 1.12
N ALA A 17 -14.61 1.18 0.85
CA ALA A 17 -16.00 1.66 0.83
C ALA A 17 -16.47 2.42 2.08
N PRO A 18 -16.05 2.09 3.33
CA PRO A 18 -16.47 2.85 4.51
C PRO A 18 -15.65 4.14 4.74
N LEU A 19 -14.63 4.42 3.92
CA LEU A 19 -13.77 5.60 4.08
C LEU A 19 -14.30 6.79 3.26
N LYS A 20 -13.70 7.98 3.47
CA LYS A 20 -14.02 9.15 2.64
C LYS A 20 -13.75 8.83 1.17
N ASP A 21 -14.68 9.23 0.33
CA ASP A 21 -14.47 9.30 -1.11
C ASP A 21 -13.49 10.45 -1.39
N LEU A 22 -12.41 10.15 -2.10
CA LEU A 22 -11.30 11.06 -2.36
C LEU A 22 -10.98 11.02 -3.85
N PRO A 23 -10.56 12.15 -4.45
CA PRO A 23 -10.14 12.15 -5.84
C PRO A 23 -8.96 11.19 -6.02
N SER A 24 -8.97 10.47 -7.13
CA SER A 24 -7.84 9.68 -7.59
C SER A 24 -6.91 10.51 -8.46
N PHE A 25 -5.69 10.03 -8.60
CA PHE A 25 -4.63 10.53 -9.47
C PHE A 25 -3.93 9.34 -10.16
N PRO A 26 -3.21 9.53 -11.28
CA PRO A 26 -2.53 8.41 -11.93
C PRO A 26 -1.55 7.70 -10.98
N LEU A 27 -1.65 6.37 -10.93
CA LEU A 27 -0.77 5.48 -10.16
C LEU A 27 -0.52 4.25 -11.02
N GLU A 28 0.76 3.97 -11.27
CA GLU A 28 1.22 2.91 -12.16
C GLU A 28 2.40 2.16 -11.55
N SER A 29 2.70 1.00 -12.12
CA SER A 29 3.90 0.22 -11.82
C SER A 29 4.46 -0.37 -13.09
N THR A 30 5.78 -0.40 -13.23
CA THR A 30 6.47 -1.18 -14.28
C THR A 30 6.64 -2.65 -13.91
N ASP A 31 6.34 -3.00 -12.66
CA ASP A 31 6.57 -4.32 -12.06
C ASP A 31 5.27 -5.09 -11.77
N LEU A 32 4.13 -4.39 -11.71
CA LEU A 32 2.83 -4.96 -11.37
C LEU A 32 1.71 -4.35 -12.23
N ASP A 33 1.12 -5.17 -13.10
CA ASP A 33 -0.10 -4.78 -13.80
C ASP A 33 -1.29 -4.67 -12.84
N ASN A 34 -2.17 -3.68 -13.05
CA ASN A 34 -3.37 -3.51 -12.24
C ASN A 34 -4.32 -4.72 -12.39
N GLY A 35 -4.52 -5.48 -11.30
CA GLY A 35 -5.25 -6.75 -11.27
C GLY A 35 -4.44 -7.96 -11.74
N GLY A 36 -3.13 -7.81 -11.94
CA GLY A 36 -2.19 -8.83 -12.35
C GLY A 36 -1.72 -9.75 -11.20
N THR A 37 -1.07 -10.85 -11.57
CA THR A 37 -0.37 -11.73 -10.63
C THR A 37 1.03 -11.22 -10.34
N PHE A 38 1.54 -11.48 -9.13
CA PHE A 38 2.93 -11.17 -8.80
C PHE A 38 3.92 -12.14 -9.46
N ASP A 39 5.02 -11.60 -9.99
CA ASP A 39 6.22 -12.40 -10.28
C ASP A 39 6.83 -12.96 -8.98
N GLU A 40 7.48 -14.12 -9.07
CA GLU A 40 8.09 -14.82 -7.92
C GLU A 40 9.04 -13.93 -7.10
N LYS A 41 9.76 -13.01 -7.76
CA LYS A 41 10.70 -12.07 -7.11
C LYS A 41 10.02 -11.12 -6.11
N PHE A 42 8.71 -10.89 -6.21
CA PHE A 42 7.96 -9.99 -5.33
C PHE A 42 7.25 -10.71 -4.18
N LEU A 43 7.23 -12.05 -4.20
CA LEU A 43 6.58 -12.86 -3.17
C LEU A 43 7.32 -12.83 -1.84
N GLY A 44 6.62 -13.21 -0.78
CA GLY A 44 7.19 -13.30 0.57
C GLY A 44 8.42 -14.19 0.62
N GLY A 45 9.41 -13.76 1.39
CA GLY A 45 10.74 -14.38 1.47
C GLY A 45 11.79 -13.67 0.61
N ASN A 46 11.38 -13.11 -0.54
CA ASN A 46 12.21 -12.15 -1.29
C ASN A 46 11.98 -10.72 -0.79
N ASP A 47 10.73 -10.39 -0.43
CA ASP A 47 10.30 -9.10 0.12
C ASP A 47 10.75 -7.88 -0.71
N VAL A 48 10.85 -8.04 -2.03
CA VAL A 48 11.12 -6.94 -2.95
C VAL A 48 9.80 -6.21 -3.19
N SER A 49 9.74 -4.92 -2.88
CA SER A 49 8.59 -4.08 -3.24
C SER A 49 8.56 -3.82 -4.76
N PRO A 50 7.39 -3.80 -5.40
CA PRO A 50 7.29 -3.38 -6.79
C PRO A 50 7.64 -1.89 -6.93
N GLN A 51 8.13 -1.48 -8.10
CA GLN A 51 8.19 -0.07 -8.48
C GLN A 51 6.77 0.53 -8.42
N LEU A 52 6.65 1.77 -7.95
CA LEU A 52 5.41 2.53 -7.98
C LEU A 52 5.71 3.94 -8.43
N SER A 53 4.91 4.49 -9.33
CA SER A 53 5.00 5.88 -9.75
C SER A 53 3.62 6.52 -9.82
N TRP A 54 3.56 7.79 -9.46
CA TRP A 54 2.32 8.58 -9.46
C TRP A 54 2.57 9.96 -10.06
N SER A 55 1.52 10.54 -10.63
CA SER A 55 1.55 11.89 -11.19
C SER A 55 0.31 12.67 -10.78
N ASP A 56 0.28 13.96 -11.10
CA ASP A 56 -0.90 14.81 -10.99
C ASP A 56 -1.57 14.77 -9.61
N LEU A 57 -0.74 14.80 -8.56
CA LEU A 57 -1.22 14.87 -7.18
C LEU A 57 -2.14 16.10 -6.99
N PRO A 58 -3.23 15.98 -6.21
CA PRO A 58 -4.13 17.09 -5.96
C PRO A 58 -3.41 18.33 -5.42
N GLU A 59 -3.93 19.52 -5.78
CA GLU A 59 -3.45 20.78 -5.20
C GLU A 59 -3.54 20.74 -3.67
N GLY A 60 -2.49 21.23 -3.00
CA GLY A 60 -2.39 21.22 -1.54
C GLY A 60 -1.69 19.99 -0.96
N THR A 61 -1.23 19.05 -1.80
CA THR A 61 -0.40 17.92 -1.34
C THR A 61 0.92 18.43 -0.76
N LYS A 62 1.23 18.03 0.48
CA LYS A 62 2.46 18.40 1.20
C LYS A 62 3.32 17.20 1.58
N SER A 63 2.71 16.03 1.71
CA SER A 63 3.44 14.77 1.84
C SER A 63 2.64 13.63 1.21
N ILE A 64 3.28 12.48 1.09
CA ILE A 64 2.71 11.26 0.54
C ILE A 64 2.80 10.15 1.59
N ALA A 65 1.82 9.27 1.60
CA ALA A 65 1.85 8.02 2.35
C ALA A 65 1.53 6.84 1.45
N ILE A 66 2.10 5.68 1.75
CA ILE A 66 1.92 4.44 1.01
C ILE A 66 1.57 3.34 1.97
N THR A 67 0.59 2.52 1.60
CA THR A 67 0.26 1.29 2.31
C THR A 67 0.08 0.14 1.33
N CYS A 68 0.37 -1.07 1.78
CA CYS A 68 -0.05 -2.31 1.12
C CYS A 68 -0.89 -3.13 2.11
N PHE A 69 -2.14 -3.39 1.75
CA PHE A 69 -3.10 -4.09 2.59
C PHE A 69 -3.68 -5.32 1.88
N ASP A 70 -3.67 -6.45 2.58
CA ASP A 70 -4.36 -7.68 2.17
C ASP A 70 -5.67 -7.80 2.96
N PRO A 71 -6.83 -7.51 2.35
CA PRO A 71 -8.14 -7.67 3.00
C PRO A 71 -8.58 -9.13 3.12
N ASP A 72 -7.94 -10.06 2.41
CA ASP A 72 -8.35 -11.46 2.29
C ASP A 72 -7.60 -12.36 3.30
N ALA A 73 -6.60 -11.82 4.01
CA ALA A 73 -5.93 -12.49 5.12
C ALA A 73 -6.92 -12.91 6.23
N PRO A 74 -6.91 -14.19 6.67
CA PRO A 74 -7.90 -14.73 7.61
C PRO A 74 -7.60 -14.37 9.08
N THR A 75 -7.51 -13.08 9.37
CA THR A 75 -7.14 -12.54 10.70
C THR A 75 -8.30 -11.81 11.40
N GLY A 76 -9.37 -11.50 10.66
CA GLY A 76 -10.45 -10.61 11.10
C GLY A 76 -10.16 -9.12 10.91
N SER A 77 -8.94 -8.76 10.51
CA SER A 77 -8.51 -7.37 10.27
C SER A 77 -7.66 -7.19 9.01
N GLY A 78 -7.61 -8.20 8.14
CA GLY A 78 -6.66 -8.26 7.03
C GLY A 78 -5.21 -8.32 7.49
N PHE A 79 -4.28 -7.91 6.63
CA PHE A 79 -2.85 -7.91 6.92
C PHE A 79 -2.15 -6.72 6.27
N TRP A 80 -1.43 -5.93 7.08
CA TRP A 80 -0.62 -4.80 6.59
C TRP A 80 0.76 -5.27 6.16
N HIS A 81 0.97 -5.30 4.85
CA HIS A 81 2.22 -5.69 4.19
C HIS A 81 3.23 -4.56 4.11
N TRP A 82 2.77 -3.30 4.10
CA TRP A 82 3.63 -2.12 4.06
C TRP A 82 2.89 -0.89 4.57
N ALA A 83 3.59 0.00 5.26
CA ALA A 83 3.08 1.29 5.68
C ALA A 83 4.24 2.28 5.87
N ALA A 84 4.24 3.35 5.07
CA ALA A 84 5.19 4.44 5.15
C ALA A 84 4.47 5.78 4.96
N CYS A 85 4.93 6.83 5.64
CA CYS A 85 4.36 8.17 5.53
C CYS A 85 5.44 9.24 5.62
N ASN A 86 5.03 10.51 5.43
CA ASN A 86 5.93 11.67 5.42
C ASN A 86 6.93 11.61 4.26
N ILE A 87 6.57 10.94 3.15
CA ILE A 87 7.35 10.99 1.91
C ILE A 87 7.21 12.42 1.33
N PRO A 88 8.31 13.12 1.01
CA PRO A 88 8.24 14.47 0.43
C PRO A 88 7.38 14.51 -0.84
N ALA A 89 6.57 15.56 -1.01
CA ALA A 89 5.60 15.66 -2.10
C ALA A 89 6.22 15.79 -3.50
N ASP A 90 7.52 16.11 -3.60
CA ASP A 90 8.27 16.13 -4.86
C ASP A 90 8.74 14.75 -5.33
N ILE A 91 8.66 13.73 -4.45
CA ILE A 91 8.87 12.33 -4.84
C ILE A 91 7.64 11.85 -5.62
N THR A 92 7.90 11.36 -6.83
CA THR A 92 6.87 10.88 -7.77
C THR A 92 7.04 9.39 -8.13
N GLU A 93 8.08 8.76 -7.59
CA GLU A 93 8.39 7.36 -7.83
C GLU A 93 9.10 6.74 -6.62
N LEU A 94 8.73 5.50 -6.31
CA LEU A 94 9.57 4.57 -5.57
C LEU A 94 10.05 3.48 -6.52
N LYS A 95 11.37 3.33 -6.60
CA LYS A 95 12.00 2.29 -7.40
C LYS A 95 11.68 0.92 -6.83
N GLN A 96 11.78 -0.10 -7.68
CA GLN A 96 11.73 -1.49 -7.26
C GLN A 96 12.66 -1.73 -6.06
N GLY A 97 12.14 -2.38 -5.01
CA GLY A 97 12.88 -2.68 -3.79
C GLY A 97 13.08 -1.51 -2.85
N ALA A 98 12.63 -0.29 -3.18
CA ALA A 98 12.81 0.87 -2.31
C ALA A 98 11.99 0.78 -1.01
N GLY A 99 10.96 -0.06 -0.94
CA GLY A 99 10.12 -0.23 0.24
C GLY A 99 10.75 -1.00 1.41
N ASP A 100 12.07 -0.98 1.57
CA ASP A 100 12.72 -1.46 2.80
C ASP A 100 12.57 -0.46 3.95
N ASP A 101 13.29 -0.65 5.06
CA ASP A 101 13.25 0.26 6.21
C ASP A 101 14.00 1.59 5.99
N THR A 102 14.73 1.72 4.88
CA THR A 102 15.43 2.94 4.47
C THR A 102 14.65 3.75 3.43
N MET A 103 13.59 3.19 2.86
CA MET A 103 12.76 3.82 1.82
C MET A 103 13.58 4.30 0.61
N GLY A 104 14.60 3.52 0.22
CA GLY A 104 15.52 3.90 -0.86
C GLY A 104 16.41 5.10 -0.53
N GLY A 105 16.60 5.41 0.75
CA GLY A 105 17.41 6.54 1.23
C GLY A 105 16.71 7.89 1.16
N ILE A 106 15.37 7.91 1.10
CA ILE A 106 14.60 9.16 1.14
C ILE A 106 14.56 9.67 2.59
N ASP A 107 15.06 10.88 2.80
CA ASP A 107 15.09 11.50 4.13
C ASP A 107 13.68 11.86 4.62
N GLY A 108 13.47 11.74 5.94
CA GLY A 108 12.24 12.20 6.62
C GLY A 108 11.06 11.22 6.57
N VAL A 109 11.19 10.10 5.86
CA VAL A 109 10.14 9.07 5.78
C VAL A 109 10.03 8.31 7.09
N THR A 110 8.79 8.12 7.57
CA THR A 110 8.49 7.24 8.70
C THR A 110 8.02 5.89 8.17
N VAL A 111 8.79 4.83 8.42
CA VAL A 111 8.46 3.45 8.02
C VAL A 111 7.93 2.68 9.22
N LEU A 112 6.67 2.26 9.16
CA LEU A 112 6.02 1.52 10.24
C LEU A 112 6.29 0.02 10.14
N LYS A 113 6.13 -0.66 11.28
CA LYS A 113 6.22 -2.11 11.35
C LYS A 113 4.88 -2.71 10.90
N GLY A 114 4.90 -3.51 9.83
CA GLY A 114 3.73 -4.24 9.35
C GLY A 114 3.38 -5.45 10.21
N ASP A 115 2.31 -6.16 9.85
CA ASP A 115 1.83 -7.33 10.61
C ASP A 115 2.76 -8.55 10.48
N GLY A 116 3.65 -8.56 9.48
CA GLY A 116 4.73 -9.53 9.34
C GLY A 116 5.86 -9.34 10.38
N GLY A 117 5.79 -8.30 11.22
CA GLY A 117 6.74 -8.08 12.29
C GLY A 117 8.07 -7.46 11.84
N LYS A 118 8.15 -6.95 10.62
CA LYS A 118 9.32 -6.27 10.02
C LYS A 118 8.93 -4.83 9.65
N ARG A 119 9.91 -3.91 9.68
CA ARG A 119 9.75 -2.56 9.09
C ARG A 119 9.96 -2.62 7.58
N GLY A 120 9.13 -1.90 6.84
CA GLY A 120 9.13 -1.94 5.38
C GLY A 120 8.18 -3.01 4.84
N TYR A 121 8.33 -3.27 3.54
CA TYR A 121 7.50 -4.16 2.76
C TYR A 121 7.78 -5.63 3.09
N TYR A 122 6.69 -6.39 3.17
CA TYR A 122 6.66 -7.84 3.27
C TYR A 122 5.84 -8.39 2.11
N GLY A 123 6.39 -9.34 1.34
CA GLY A 123 5.76 -9.81 0.10
C GLY A 123 4.52 -10.69 0.32
N PRO A 124 3.70 -10.91 -0.73
CA PRO A 124 2.60 -11.86 -0.73
C PRO A 124 2.98 -13.26 -0.27
N GLN A 125 2.32 -13.77 0.77
CA GLN A 125 2.52 -15.12 1.28
C GLN A 125 1.22 -15.68 1.91
N PRO A 126 0.13 -15.84 1.13
CA PRO A 126 -1.13 -16.33 1.67
C PRO A 126 -1.02 -17.79 2.13
N PRO A 127 -1.87 -18.28 3.05
CA PRO A 127 -1.83 -19.68 3.47
C PRO A 127 -2.12 -20.63 2.29
N ALA A 128 -1.38 -21.74 2.21
CA ALA A 128 -1.58 -22.72 1.15
C ALA A 128 -3.01 -23.28 1.18
N GLY A 129 -3.69 -23.25 0.03
CA GLY A 129 -5.06 -23.76 -0.14
C GLY A 129 -6.17 -22.86 0.42
N HIS A 130 -5.86 -21.66 0.93
CA HIS A 130 -6.89 -20.71 1.39
C HIS A 130 -7.62 -20.01 0.22
N GLY A 131 -6.98 -19.97 -0.94
CA GLY A 131 -7.46 -19.27 -2.13
C GLY A 131 -6.62 -18.04 -2.47
N PRO A 132 -7.00 -17.27 -3.51
CA PRO A 132 -6.27 -16.09 -3.92
C PRO A 132 -6.51 -14.91 -2.96
N HIS A 133 -5.48 -14.12 -2.70
CA HIS A 133 -5.55 -12.88 -1.90
C HIS A 133 -5.22 -11.66 -2.76
N ARG A 134 -5.87 -10.54 -2.50
CA ARG A 134 -5.58 -9.21 -3.07
C ARG A 134 -4.52 -8.51 -2.24
N TYR A 135 -3.71 -7.70 -2.90
CA TYR A 135 -2.71 -6.84 -2.27
C TYR A 135 -2.92 -5.43 -2.81
N LEU A 136 -3.46 -4.56 -1.98
CA LEU A 136 -3.92 -3.22 -2.35
C LEU A 136 -2.85 -2.20 -1.99
N PHE A 137 -2.11 -1.71 -2.99
CA PHE A 137 -1.15 -0.62 -2.84
C PHE A 137 -1.89 0.71 -2.95
N ALA A 138 -2.14 1.35 -1.81
CA ALA A 138 -2.72 2.68 -1.78
C ALA A 138 -1.63 3.75 -1.64
N VAL A 139 -1.63 4.71 -2.56
CA VAL A 139 -0.87 5.96 -2.44
C VAL A 139 -1.84 7.06 -2.04
N HIS A 140 -1.48 7.79 -0.99
CA HIS A 140 -2.27 8.87 -0.42
C HIS A 140 -1.54 10.20 -0.59
N ALA A 141 -2.24 11.19 -1.13
CA ALA A 141 -1.83 12.59 -1.09
C ALA A 141 -2.31 13.21 0.23
N VAL A 142 -1.40 13.84 0.99
CA VAL A 142 -1.65 14.30 2.38
C VAL A 142 -1.47 15.81 2.49
N ASP A 143 -2.38 16.49 3.19
CA ASP A 143 -2.46 17.96 3.29
C ASP A 143 -1.50 18.62 4.32
N VAL A 144 -0.72 17.79 5.03
CA VAL A 144 0.31 18.22 5.98
C VAL A 144 1.67 17.65 5.57
N GLU A 145 2.73 18.39 5.85
CA GLU A 145 4.10 17.99 5.53
C GLU A 145 4.55 16.79 6.40
N LYS A 146 4.06 16.73 7.64
CA LYS A 146 4.38 15.67 8.58
C LYS A 146 3.18 15.27 9.42
N LEU A 147 2.83 13.99 9.34
CA LEU A 147 1.96 13.32 10.30
C LEU A 147 2.76 13.01 11.57
N ASP A 148 2.20 13.37 12.73
CA ASP A 148 2.79 13.09 14.05
C ASP A 148 2.50 11.63 14.46
N ILE A 149 3.24 10.72 13.83
CA ILE A 149 3.11 9.27 14.02
C ILE A 149 4.42 8.75 14.61
N PRO A 150 4.40 8.19 15.83
CA PRO A 150 5.56 7.52 16.41
C PRO A 150 6.03 6.36 15.52
N GLU A 151 7.34 6.13 15.46
CA GLU A 151 7.89 5.05 14.63
C GLU A 151 7.40 3.66 15.07
N ASP A 152 7.02 3.45 16.32
CA ASP A 152 6.47 2.20 16.84
C ASP A 152 4.95 2.08 16.73
N ALA A 153 4.29 3.06 16.11
CA ALA A 153 2.86 3.00 15.84
C ALA A 153 2.51 1.91 14.82
N THR A 154 1.25 1.48 14.83
CA THR A 154 0.74 0.48 13.89
C THR A 154 0.28 1.14 12.58
N PRO A 155 0.24 0.39 11.46
CA PRO A 155 -0.38 0.86 10.22
C PRO A 155 -1.84 1.33 10.40
N THR A 156 -2.57 0.77 11.39
CA THR A 156 -3.91 1.24 11.73
C THR A 156 -3.92 2.67 12.27
N VAL A 157 -2.93 3.07 13.08
CA VAL A 157 -2.78 4.45 13.56
C VAL A 157 -2.52 5.39 12.38
N LEU A 158 -1.70 4.97 11.40
CA LEU A 158 -1.53 5.72 10.15
C LEU A 158 -2.85 5.84 9.39
N GLY A 159 -3.58 4.75 9.20
CA GLY A 159 -4.89 4.76 8.52
C GLY A 159 -5.88 5.75 9.14
N PHE A 160 -5.90 5.85 10.47
CA PHE A 160 -6.75 6.83 11.16
C PHE A 160 -6.32 8.28 10.89
N ASN A 161 -5.01 8.56 10.86
CA ASN A 161 -4.50 9.89 10.48
C ASN A 161 -4.82 10.22 9.00
N LEU A 162 -4.66 9.25 8.10
CA LEU A 162 -4.99 9.40 6.69
C LEU A 162 -6.47 9.70 6.46
N TYR A 163 -7.37 9.16 7.29
CA TYR A 163 -8.80 9.52 7.22
C TYR A 163 -9.03 11.03 7.38
N PHE A 164 -8.24 11.72 8.21
CA PHE A 164 -8.38 13.17 8.41
C PHE A 164 -7.61 14.00 7.38
N HIS A 165 -6.44 13.53 6.95
CA HIS A 165 -5.47 14.34 6.20
C HIS A 165 -5.31 13.97 4.72
N SER A 166 -5.82 12.82 4.28
CA SER A 166 -5.77 12.49 2.86
C SER A 166 -6.72 13.36 2.05
N ILE A 167 -6.18 13.98 1.00
CA ILE A 167 -6.90 14.80 0.03
C ILE A 167 -6.97 14.15 -1.35
N GLY A 168 -6.26 13.03 -1.56
CA GLY A 168 -6.38 12.16 -2.72
C GLY A 168 -5.93 10.76 -2.39
N ARG A 169 -6.46 9.76 -3.11
CA ARG A 169 -6.07 8.36 -2.95
C ARG A 169 -6.20 7.61 -4.28
N SER A 170 -5.15 6.87 -4.62
CA SER A 170 -5.15 5.93 -5.74
C SER A 170 -4.71 4.56 -5.27
N ILE A 171 -5.29 3.53 -5.88
CA ILE A 171 -5.05 2.13 -5.52
C ILE A 171 -4.64 1.38 -6.78
N LEU A 172 -3.43 0.82 -6.73
CA LEU A 172 -2.97 -0.23 -7.64
C LEU A 172 -3.08 -1.56 -6.89
N TRP A 173 -3.49 -2.62 -7.55
CA TRP A 173 -3.59 -3.92 -6.88
C TRP A 173 -3.06 -5.06 -7.72
N GLY A 174 -2.59 -6.09 -7.03
CA GLY A 174 -2.24 -7.38 -7.58
C GLY A 174 -2.84 -8.50 -6.75
N TRP A 175 -2.62 -9.73 -7.16
CA TRP A 175 -3.07 -10.89 -6.40
C TRP A 175 -2.10 -12.07 -6.47
N HIS A 176 -2.14 -12.92 -5.46
CA HIS A 176 -1.34 -14.15 -5.39
C HIS A 176 -2.14 -15.26 -4.69
N GLU A 177 -1.84 -16.51 -5.04
CA GLU A 177 -2.42 -17.72 -4.44
C GLU A 177 -1.29 -18.71 -4.17
N ASN A 178 -1.21 -19.24 -2.94
CA ASN A 178 -0.38 -20.40 -2.65
C ASN A 178 -1.26 -21.65 -2.74
N ARG A 179 -0.87 -22.57 -3.64
CA ARG A 179 -1.57 -23.84 -3.87
C ARG A 179 -0.97 -24.98 -3.07
#